data_AF-A0A4Y6U920-F1
#
_entry.id   AF-A0A4Y6U920-F1
#
_cell.length_a   1.000
_cell.length_b   1.000
_cell.length_c   1.000
_cell.angle_alpha   90.00
_cell.angle_beta   90.00
_cell.angle_gamma   90.00
#
_symmetry.space_group_name_H-M   'P 1'
#
loop_
_entity.id
_entity.type
_entity.pdbx_description
1 polymer ?
#
loop_
_entity_poly.entity_id
_entity_poly.type
_entity_poly.pdbx_seq_one_letter_code
_entity_poly.pdbx_strand_id
1 'polypeptide(L)'
;MAQLRITIGTSTFPVACSDGDEKRVRELADEVEKKLDMVRQHLAPTSESHALFLTALLMADEKDDARAAFEKRLASHGDDVQNRFAQERTQAKRLEAQAVARLNHLERALTELAASMVLPGQEPAPGESQPGRPYEPPAGAPSTEPSAAPKLLSKPQTAAPKAAQEAAPTAGATASNAKPTAGPQPQS
;
A
#
# COMPACT_ATOMS: atom_id res chain seq x y z
N MET A 1 7.99 -45.91 -1.36
CA MET A 1 6.72 -45.96 -2.13
C MET A 1 5.76 -46.84 -1.36
N ALA A 2 4.93 -46.23 -0.53
CA ALA A 2 3.94 -46.92 0.29
C ALA A 2 2.57 -46.89 -0.38
N GLN A 3 1.76 -47.92 -0.14
CA GLN A 3 0.37 -48.00 -0.60
C GLN A 3 -0.54 -48.16 0.62
N LEU A 4 -1.51 -47.26 0.75
CA LEU A 4 -2.51 -47.28 1.81
C LEU A 4 -3.89 -47.62 1.22
N ARG A 5 -4.68 -48.43 1.93
CA ARG A 5 -6.10 -48.60 1.63
C ARG A 5 -6.90 -47.67 2.54
N ILE A 6 -7.70 -46.82 1.93
CA ILE A 6 -8.55 -45.85 2.63
C ILE A 6 -9.99 -46.21 2.32
N THR A 7 -10.83 -46.25 3.35
CA THR A 7 -12.27 -46.45 3.19
C THR A 7 -12.96 -45.11 3.42
N ILE A 8 -13.79 -44.69 2.45
CA ILE A 8 -14.63 -43.50 2.54
C ILE A 8 -16.06 -43.97 2.23
N GLY A 9 -16.95 -43.81 3.21
CA GLY A 9 -18.30 -44.34 3.18
C GLY A 9 -18.30 -45.85 2.97
N THR A 10 -18.92 -46.32 1.88
CA THR A 10 -18.96 -47.77 1.55
C THR A 10 -17.84 -48.21 0.61
N SER A 11 -16.96 -47.30 0.16
CA SER A 11 -15.98 -47.56 -0.90
C SER A 11 -14.55 -47.58 -0.33
N THR A 12 -13.73 -48.52 -0.81
CA THR A 12 -12.30 -48.62 -0.42
C THR A 12 -11.39 -48.35 -1.61
N PHE A 13 -10.50 -47.38 -1.46
CA PHE A 13 -9.59 -46.89 -2.50
C PHE A 13 -8.12 -47.17 -2.13
N PRO A 14 -7.32 -47.72 -3.07
CA PRO A 14 -5.88 -47.77 -2.90
C PRO A 14 -5.26 -46.41 -3.25
N VAL A 15 -4.54 -45.82 -2.30
CA VAL A 15 -3.84 -44.53 -2.47
C VAL A 15 -2.35 -44.76 -2.37
N ALA A 16 -1.60 -44.27 -3.36
CA ALA A 16 -0.15 -44.26 -3.33
C ALA A 16 0.31 -43.00 -2.58
N CYS A 17 1.22 -43.16 -1.63
CA CYS A 17 1.79 -42.06 -0.84
C CYS A 17 3.31 -42.14 -0.80
N SER A 18 3.93 -40.98 -0.62
CA SER A 18 5.35 -40.89 -0.32
C SER A 18 5.62 -41.47 1.06
N ASP A 19 6.84 -41.95 1.28
CA ASP A 19 7.24 -42.49 2.58
C ASP A 19 7.18 -41.39 3.65
N GLY A 20 6.36 -41.57 4.68
CA GLY A 20 6.11 -40.60 5.76
C GLY A 20 4.82 -39.78 5.64
N ASP A 21 4.13 -39.82 4.50
CA ASP A 21 2.86 -39.09 4.31
C ASP A 21 1.62 -39.90 4.76
N GLU A 22 1.80 -41.16 5.18
CA GLU A 22 0.67 -42.07 5.46
C GLU A 22 -0.25 -41.53 6.55
N LYS A 23 0.31 -40.83 7.55
CA LYS A 23 -0.47 -40.20 8.62
C LYS A 23 -1.34 -39.08 8.09
N ARG A 24 -0.75 -38.17 7.30
CA ARG A 24 -1.46 -37.02 6.74
C ARG A 24 -2.58 -37.46 5.81
N VAL A 25 -2.34 -38.49 5.01
CA VAL A 25 -3.35 -39.05 4.11
C VAL A 25 -4.52 -39.66 4.87
N ARG A 26 -4.28 -40.34 6.01
CA ARG A 26 -5.37 -40.82 6.89
C ARG A 26 -6.17 -39.67 7.50
N GLU A 27 -5.49 -38.62 7.98
CA GLU A 27 -6.15 -37.45 8.56
C GLU A 27 -7.06 -36.76 7.53
N LEU A 28 -6.59 -36.61 6.28
CA LEU A 28 -7.41 -36.08 5.19
C LEU A 28 -8.61 -36.97 4.86
N ALA A 29 -8.46 -38.29 4.92
CA ALA A 29 -9.57 -39.22 4.73
C ALA A 29 -10.62 -39.10 5.84
N ASP A 30 -10.19 -38.99 7.10
CA ASP A 30 -11.08 -38.78 8.24
C ASP A 30 -11.84 -37.45 8.14
N GLU A 31 -11.21 -36.40 7.61
CA GLU A 31 -11.87 -35.13 7.31
C GLU A 31 -12.94 -35.30 6.23
N VAL A 32 -12.63 -36.00 5.14
CA VAL A 32 -13.60 -36.29 4.07
C VAL A 32 -14.78 -37.09 4.60
N GLU A 33 -14.54 -38.12 5.43
CA GLU A 33 -15.63 -38.94 6.00
C GLU A 33 -16.56 -38.09 6.87
N LYS A 34 -16.01 -37.20 7.71
CA LYS A 34 -16.81 -36.28 8.53
C LYS A 34 -17.70 -35.38 7.67
N LYS A 35 -17.19 -34.89 6.54
CA LYS A 35 -17.98 -34.05 5.63
C LYS A 35 -19.04 -34.87 4.89
N LEU A 36 -18.70 -36.09 4.50
CA LEU A 36 -19.65 -37.02 3.89
C LEU A 36 -20.81 -37.32 4.84
N ASP A 37 -20.52 -37.58 6.13
CA ASP A 37 -21.56 -37.82 7.15
C ASP A 37 -22.44 -36.59 7.37
N MET A 38 -21.85 -35.40 7.39
CA MET A 38 -22.60 -34.14 7.46
C MET A 38 -23.53 -33.99 6.23
N VAL A 39 -23.04 -34.27 5.02
CA VAL A 39 -23.84 -34.22 3.79
C VAL A 39 -24.98 -35.24 3.84
N ARG A 40 -24.72 -36.47 4.31
CA ARG A 40 -25.76 -37.50 4.49
C ARG A 40 -26.86 -37.04 5.44
N GLN A 41 -26.48 -36.41 6.56
CA GLN A 41 -27.41 -35.95 7.59
C GLN A 41 -28.26 -34.75 7.13
N HIS A 42 -27.68 -33.81 6.38
CA HIS A 42 -28.34 -32.54 6.09
C HIS A 42 -28.96 -32.45 4.70
N LEU A 43 -28.41 -33.13 3.69
CA LEU A 43 -28.83 -32.98 2.29
C LEU A 43 -29.59 -34.20 1.74
N ALA A 44 -29.73 -35.28 2.52
CA ALA A 44 -30.44 -36.52 2.15
C ALA A 44 -30.15 -36.99 0.70
N PRO A 45 -28.87 -37.28 0.38
CA PRO A 45 -28.46 -37.63 -0.98
C PRO A 45 -29.13 -38.92 -1.47
N THR A 46 -29.43 -38.97 -2.78
CA THR A 46 -30.14 -40.10 -3.40
C THR A 46 -29.30 -41.37 -3.57
N SER A 47 -27.97 -41.24 -3.52
CA SER A 47 -27.01 -42.35 -3.61
C SER A 47 -25.68 -41.97 -2.98
N GLU A 48 -24.83 -42.96 -2.74
CA GLU A 48 -23.48 -42.75 -2.22
C GLU A 48 -22.62 -41.90 -3.16
N SER A 49 -22.67 -42.16 -4.47
CA SER A 49 -21.96 -41.35 -5.47
C SER A 49 -22.44 -39.90 -5.47
N HIS A 50 -23.74 -39.67 -5.26
CA HIS A 50 -24.31 -38.33 -5.14
C HIS A 50 -23.85 -37.64 -3.84
N ALA A 51 -23.77 -38.38 -2.73
CA ALA A 51 -23.26 -37.87 -1.45
C ALA A 51 -21.79 -37.42 -1.58
N LEU A 52 -20.94 -38.24 -2.21
CA LEU A 52 -19.54 -37.90 -2.47
C LEU A 52 -19.41 -36.69 -3.41
N PHE A 53 -20.24 -36.59 -4.44
CA PHE A 53 -20.28 -35.44 -5.33
C PHE A 53 -20.59 -34.13 -4.58
N LEU A 54 -21.65 -34.13 -3.77
CA LEU A 54 -22.02 -32.96 -2.95
C LEU A 54 -20.92 -32.62 -1.94
N THR A 55 -20.28 -33.63 -1.34
CA THR A 55 -19.14 -33.45 -0.43
C THR A 55 -17.96 -32.78 -1.13
N ALA A 56 -17.63 -33.21 -2.35
CA ALA A 56 -16.56 -32.62 -3.14
C ALA A 56 -16.83 -31.17 -3.51
N LEU A 57 -18.08 -30.82 -3.87
CA LEU A 57 -18.48 -29.44 -4.14
C LEU A 57 -18.34 -28.56 -2.89
N LEU A 58 -18.82 -29.05 -1.76
CA LEU A 58 -18.75 -28.31 -0.50
C LEU A 58 -17.30 -28.05 -0.07
N MET A 59 -16.43 -29.06 -0.15
CA MET A 59 -15.01 -28.91 0.17
C MET A 59 -14.28 -28.00 -0.83
N ALA A 60 -14.72 -27.95 -2.09
CA ALA A 60 -14.18 -27.01 -3.07
C ALA A 60 -14.55 -25.56 -2.72
N ASP A 61 -15.80 -25.32 -2.35
CA ASP A 61 -16.31 -24.02 -1.90
C ASP A 61 -15.55 -23.53 -0.66
N GLU A 62 -15.39 -24.39 0.36
CA GLU A 62 -14.60 -24.08 1.58
C GLU A 62 -13.14 -23.67 1.24
N LYS A 63 -12.55 -24.31 0.22
CA LYS A 63 -11.18 -23.98 -0.22
C LYS A 63 -11.10 -22.67 -0.99
N ASP A 64 -12.08 -22.38 -1.82
CA ASP A 64 -12.13 -21.12 -2.57
C ASP A 64 -12.40 -19.94 -1.62
N ASP A 65 -13.30 -20.11 -0.65
CA ASP A 65 -13.52 -19.14 0.42
C ASP A 65 -12.25 -18.87 1.24
N ALA A 66 -11.54 -19.93 1.64
CA ALA A 66 -10.28 -19.79 2.37
C ALA A 66 -9.21 -19.06 1.56
N ARG A 67 -9.12 -19.32 0.26
CA ARG A 67 -8.21 -18.63 -0.68
C ARG A 67 -8.58 -17.16 -0.82
N ALA A 68 -9.85 -16.86 -1.10
CA ALA A 68 -10.33 -15.49 -1.25
C ALA A 68 -10.10 -14.68 0.03
N ALA A 69 -10.35 -15.26 1.21
CA ALA A 69 -10.09 -14.62 2.49
C ALA A 69 -8.59 -14.37 2.72
N PHE A 70 -7.72 -15.28 2.28
CA PHE A 70 -6.28 -15.13 2.36
C PHE A 70 -5.77 -14.02 1.41
N GLU A 71 -6.22 -14.01 0.16
CA GLU A 71 -5.88 -12.98 -0.83
C GLU A 71 -6.35 -11.59 -0.38
N LYS A 72 -7.57 -11.48 0.16
CA LYS A 72 -8.08 -10.22 0.70
C LYS A 72 -7.23 -9.71 1.86
N ARG A 73 -6.78 -10.59 2.76
CA ARG A 73 -5.87 -10.21 3.86
C ARG A 73 -4.50 -9.76 3.36
N LEU A 74 -3.97 -10.41 2.33
CA LEU A 74 -2.72 -9.99 1.69
C LEU A 74 -2.85 -8.61 1.05
N ALA A 75 -3.95 -8.36 0.34
CA ALA A 75 -4.23 -7.07 -0.28
C ALA A 75 -4.36 -5.95 0.78
N SER A 76 -5.19 -6.16 1.81
CA SER A 76 -5.35 -5.16 2.88
C SER A 76 -4.05 -4.92 3.64
N HIS A 77 -3.25 -5.96 3.88
CA HIS A 77 -1.94 -5.79 4.52
C HIS A 77 -0.99 -4.95 3.68
N GLY A 78 -0.98 -5.14 2.36
CA GLY A 78 -0.23 -4.29 1.42
C GLY A 78 -0.67 -2.83 1.49
N ASP A 79 -1.97 -2.58 1.48
CA ASP A 79 -2.54 -1.23 1.59
C ASP A 79 -2.22 -0.57 2.93
N ASP A 80 -2.30 -1.31 4.04
CA ASP A 80 -1.98 -0.82 5.38
C ASP A 80 -0.52 -0.39 5.49
N VAL A 81 0.39 -1.22 5.00
CA VAL A 81 1.84 -0.92 4.98
C VAL A 81 2.11 0.30 4.11
N GLN A 82 1.53 0.36 2.91
CA GLN A 82 1.68 1.50 2.00
C GLN A 82 1.14 2.80 2.61
N ASN A 83 -0.02 2.75 3.25
CA ASN A 83 -0.63 3.89 3.92
C ASN A 83 0.21 4.38 5.11
N ARG A 84 0.78 3.48 5.90
CA ARG A 84 1.70 3.86 7.00
C ARG A 84 2.92 4.62 6.46
N PHE A 85 3.57 4.10 5.42
CA PHE A 85 4.70 4.81 4.81
C PHE A 85 4.31 6.16 4.20
N ALA A 86 3.15 6.26 3.56
CA ALA A 86 2.65 7.52 3.02
C ALA A 86 2.34 8.54 4.14
N GLN A 87 1.78 8.08 5.25
CA GLN A 87 1.52 8.90 6.44
C GLN A 87 2.82 9.39 7.07
N GLU A 88 3.79 8.51 7.30
CA GLU A 88 5.11 8.88 7.85
C GLU A 88 5.81 9.93 7.00
N ARG A 89 5.80 9.76 5.67
CA ARG A 89 6.36 10.75 4.74
C ARG A 89 5.65 12.10 4.84
N THR A 90 4.33 12.09 4.96
CA THR A 90 3.52 13.31 5.09
C THR A 90 3.75 13.98 6.44
N GLN A 91 3.88 13.20 7.52
CA GLN A 91 4.20 13.68 8.85
C GLN A 91 5.59 14.32 8.89
N ALA A 92 6.61 13.66 8.32
CA ALA A 92 7.96 14.20 8.23
C ALA A 92 7.98 15.57 7.53
N LYS A 93 7.34 15.69 6.36
CA LYS A 93 7.21 16.97 5.63
C LYS A 93 6.49 18.04 6.44
N ARG A 94 5.47 17.66 7.21
CA ARG A 94 4.72 18.60 8.06
C ARG A 94 5.59 19.11 9.20
N LEU A 95 6.37 18.24 9.83
CA LEU A 95 7.32 18.62 10.89
C LEU A 95 8.41 19.54 10.35
N GLU A 96 8.96 19.24 9.17
CA GLU A 96 9.93 20.10 8.50
C GLU A 96 9.35 21.49 8.21
N ALA A 97 8.15 21.56 7.64
CA ALA A 97 7.47 22.83 7.37
C ALA A 97 7.19 23.63 8.65
N GLN A 98 6.80 22.96 9.74
CA GLN A 98 6.60 23.60 11.05
C GLN A 98 7.92 24.13 11.62
N ALA A 99 9.01 23.38 11.52
CA ALA A 99 10.33 23.82 11.98
C ALA A 99 10.80 25.07 11.22
N VAL A 100 10.70 25.06 9.88
CA VAL A 100 11.04 26.21 9.04
C VAL A 100 10.17 27.42 9.37
N ALA A 101 8.86 27.24 9.51
CA ALA A 101 7.97 28.34 9.87
C ALA A 101 8.31 28.94 11.24
N ARG A 102 8.68 28.10 12.22
CA ARG A 102 9.08 28.55 13.55
C ARG A 102 10.41 29.31 13.53
N LEU A 103 11.39 28.86 12.76
CA LEU A 103 12.65 29.58 12.56
C LEU A 103 12.39 30.97 11.95
N ASN A 104 11.64 31.04 10.85
CA ASN A 104 11.28 32.32 10.21
C ASN A 104 10.52 33.26 11.16
N HIS A 105 9.67 32.73 12.05
CA HIS A 105 8.97 33.55 13.03
C HIS A 105 9.91 34.13 14.09
N LEU A 106 10.87 33.34 14.57
CA LEU A 106 11.90 33.81 15.50
C LEU A 106 12.78 34.89 14.89
N GLU A 107 13.16 34.74 13.62
CA GLU A 107 13.94 35.76 12.89
C GLU A 107 13.20 37.10 12.83
N ARG A 108 11.89 37.09 12.55
CA ARG A 108 11.07 38.30 12.56
C ARG A 108 10.97 38.93 13.94
N ALA A 109 10.75 38.12 14.98
CA ALA A 109 10.67 38.61 16.35
C ALA A 109 11.99 39.25 16.83
N LEU A 110 13.14 38.66 16.47
CA LEU A 110 14.45 39.25 16.75
C LEU A 110 14.65 40.58 16.02
N THR A 111 14.21 40.67 14.77
CA THR A 111 14.30 41.90 13.97
C THR A 111 13.42 43.01 14.55
N GLU A 112 12.20 42.68 14.99
CA GLU A 112 11.30 43.63 15.68
C GLU A 112 11.88 44.09 17.02
N LEU A 113 12.45 43.18 17.81
CA LEU A 113 13.12 43.52 19.07
C LEU A 113 14.31 44.46 18.82
N ALA A 114 15.14 44.17 17.81
CA ALA A 114 16.26 45.03 17.43
C ALA A 114 15.79 46.42 17.00
N ALA A 115 14.74 46.51 16.17
CA ALA A 115 14.15 47.80 15.77
C ALA A 115 13.61 48.58 16.97
N SER A 116 13.04 47.89 17.97
CA SER A 116 12.56 48.53 19.20
C SER A 116 13.66 49.05 20.13
N MET A 117 14.89 48.51 20.03
CA MET A 117 16.04 48.90 20.85
C MET A 117 16.91 49.99 20.19
N VAL A 118 16.71 50.31 18.90
CA VAL A 118 17.37 51.44 18.24
C VAL A 118 16.74 52.75 18.74
N LEU A 119 17.46 53.45 19.61
CA LEU A 119 17.14 54.80 20.06
C LEU A 119 17.14 55.78 18.86
N PRO A 120 16.16 56.71 18.76
CA PRO A 120 16.22 57.81 17.80
C PRO A 120 17.23 58.84 18.32
N GLY A 121 18.51 58.70 17.95
CA GLY A 121 19.53 59.59 18.53
C GLY A 121 20.95 59.43 18.03
N GLN A 122 21.16 58.97 16.79
CA GLN A 122 22.45 59.17 16.13
C GLN A 122 22.21 59.72 14.74
N GLU A 123 22.03 61.04 14.68
CA GLU A 123 22.32 61.80 13.47
C GLU A 123 23.74 61.41 12.99
N PRO A 124 23.93 61.03 11.72
CA PRO A 124 25.26 61.13 11.14
C PRO A 124 25.61 62.62 11.12
N ALA A 125 26.64 62.99 11.90
CA ALA A 125 27.14 64.36 11.95
C ALA A 125 27.42 64.87 10.52
N PRO A 126 26.96 66.08 10.15
CA PRO A 126 27.26 66.68 8.87
C PRO A 126 28.68 67.24 8.89
N GLY A 127 29.54 66.72 8.02
CA GLY A 127 30.77 67.41 7.59
C GLY A 127 32.06 66.69 7.93
N GLU A 128 32.61 65.98 6.93
CA GLU A 128 33.93 66.30 6.41
C GLU A 128 34.02 65.78 4.97
N SER A 129 33.63 66.65 4.03
CA SER A 129 34.07 66.55 2.64
C SER A 129 35.59 66.76 2.61
N GLN A 130 36.38 65.68 2.72
CA GLN A 130 37.77 65.74 2.30
C GLN A 130 37.87 65.46 0.80
N PRO A 131 38.32 66.43 -0.02
CA PRO A 131 38.70 66.15 -1.39
C PRO A 131 40.05 65.43 -1.41
N GLY A 132 40.08 64.25 -2.02
CA GLY A 132 41.23 63.71 -2.75
C GLY A 132 42.49 63.34 -1.98
N ARG A 133 42.67 62.03 -1.76
CA ARG A 133 43.99 61.41 -2.02
C ARG A 133 43.80 60.20 -2.94
N PRO A 134 44.60 60.05 -4.02
CA PRO A 134 44.62 58.83 -4.80
C PRO A 134 45.07 57.66 -3.91
N TYR A 135 44.32 56.57 -3.87
CA TYR A 135 44.74 55.34 -3.20
C TYR A 135 45.61 54.54 -4.18
N GLU A 136 46.91 54.42 -3.88
CA GLU A 136 47.79 53.44 -4.51
C GLU A 136 47.47 52.02 -3.99
N PRO A 137 47.42 51.00 -4.85
CA PRO A 137 47.17 49.63 -4.43
C PRO A 137 48.45 49.01 -3.82
N PRO A 138 48.40 48.41 -2.60
CA PRO A 138 49.50 47.58 -2.15
C PRO A 138 49.50 46.22 -2.88
N ALA A 139 50.62 45.95 -3.54
CA ALA A 139 50.95 44.66 -4.10
C ALA A 139 51.09 43.59 -3.01
N GLY A 140 50.62 42.37 -3.29
CA GLY A 140 51.02 41.18 -2.55
C GLY A 140 49.87 40.31 -2.07
N ALA A 141 49.29 39.53 -2.97
CA ALA A 141 48.60 38.30 -2.59
C ALA A 141 49.65 37.20 -2.33
N PRO A 142 49.55 36.42 -1.24
CA PRO A 142 50.06 35.07 -1.24
C PRO A 142 48.91 34.10 -1.54
N SER A 143 49.02 33.46 -2.70
CA SER A 143 48.29 32.25 -3.05
C SER A 143 48.72 31.11 -2.15
N THR A 144 47.75 30.44 -1.50
CA THR A 144 47.93 29.07 -0.98
C THR A 144 46.67 28.26 -1.26
N GLU A 145 46.70 27.50 -2.35
CA GLU A 145 46.11 26.15 -2.44
C GLU A 145 46.96 25.16 -1.59
N PRO A 146 46.60 23.87 -1.34
CA PRO A 146 45.62 23.02 -2.05
C PRO A 146 44.81 22.00 -1.19
N SER A 147 44.01 21.20 -1.90
CA SER A 147 43.82 19.75 -1.66
C SER A 147 42.62 19.28 -0.83
N ALA A 148 41.57 18.77 -1.51
CA ALA A 148 41.34 17.33 -1.68
C ALA A 148 39.91 17.05 -2.20
N ALA A 149 39.83 16.31 -3.31
CA ALA A 149 38.61 15.74 -3.90
C ALA A 149 38.14 14.48 -3.10
N PRO A 150 36.99 13.80 -3.37
CA PRO A 150 36.56 13.37 -4.69
C PRO A 150 35.05 13.45 -5.02
N LYS A 151 34.83 13.34 -6.34
CA LYS A 151 33.57 13.31 -7.09
C LYS A 151 32.63 12.16 -6.67
N LEU A 152 31.36 12.47 -6.50
CA LEU A 152 30.26 11.50 -6.58
C LEU A 152 29.15 12.09 -7.46
N LEU A 153 29.01 11.62 -8.71
CA LEU A 153 27.73 11.28 -9.35
C LEU A 153 27.94 10.94 -10.83
N SER A 154 27.92 9.65 -11.16
CA SER A 154 27.30 9.15 -12.40
C SER A 154 27.06 7.65 -12.27
N LYS A 155 25.80 7.22 -12.21
CA LYS A 155 25.39 5.85 -12.57
C LYS A 155 24.02 5.88 -13.26
N PRO A 156 23.71 4.85 -14.07
CA PRO A 156 23.02 5.01 -15.35
C PRO A 156 21.52 4.69 -15.33
N GLN A 157 20.83 5.18 -16.37
CA GLN A 157 19.51 4.74 -16.82
C GLN A 157 19.40 3.22 -16.90
N THR A 158 18.27 2.67 -16.44
CA THR A 158 17.80 1.36 -16.90
C THR A 158 16.32 1.45 -17.27
N ALA A 159 16.01 0.75 -18.35
CA ALA A 159 14.85 0.87 -19.20
C ALA A 159 13.50 0.45 -18.59
N ALA A 160 12.44 1.05 -19.14
CA ALA A 160 11.06 0.57 -19.07
C ALA A 160 10.84 -0.61 -20.03
N PRO A 161 9.82 -1.46 -19.75
CA PRO A 161 9.04 -2.07 -20.81
C PRO A 161 7.60 -1.56 -20.84
N LYS A 162 7.12 -1.51 -22.08
CA LYS A 162 5.85 -1.02 -22.61
C LYS A 162 4.84 -2.16 -22.70
N ALA A 163 3.68 -2.04 -22.04
CA ALA A 163 2.42 -2.77 -22.26
C ALA A 163 1.38 -2.14 -21.31
N ALA A 164 0.12 -1.89 -21.61
CA ALA A 164 -0.72 -2.03 -22.80
C ALA A 164 -1.85 -1.00 -22.63
N GLN A 165 -2.24 -0.35 -23.72
CA GLN A 165 -3.38 0.58 -23.75
C GLN A 165 -4.30 0.13 -24.88
N GLU A 166 -5.37 -0.58 -24.53
CA GLU A 166 -6.57 -0.72 -25.35
C GLU A 166 -7.75 -0.96 -24.40
N ALA A 167 -8.53 0.10 -24.17
CA ALA A 167 -9.84 0.03 -23.54
C ALA A 167 -10.85 0.59 -24.56
N ALA A 168 -11.60 -0.30 -25.17
CA ALA A 168 -12.82 0.01 -25.91
C ALA A 168 -14.03 -0.22 -24.97
N PRO A 169 -14.99 0.70 -24.88
CA PRO A 169 -16.32 0.38 -24.38
C PRO A 169 -17.28 0.22 -25.56
N THR A 170 -17.71 -1.01 -25.82
CA THR A 170 -18.91 -1.28 -26.62
C THR A 170 -20.13 -1.02 -25.76
N ALA A 171 -20.76 0.13 -25.99
CA ALA A 171 -22.14 0.38 -25.61
C ALA A 171 -23.05 -0.48 -26.52
N GLY A 172 -23.88 -1.31 -25.89
CA GLY A 172 -24.91 -2.11 -26.56
C GLY A 172 -26.16 -2.15 -25.67
N ALA A 173 -27.12 -1.30 -26.01
CA ALA A 173 -28.43 -1.19 -25.38
C ALA A 173 -29.34 -2.40 -25.65
N THR A 174 -30.28 -2.66 -24.74
CA THR A 174 -31.71 -2.95 -25.01
C THR A 174 -32.41 -3.07 -23.65
N ALA A 175 -33.13 -2.03 -23.22
CA ALA A 175 -34.57 -1.83 -23.41
C ALA A 175 -35.44 -2.80 -22.60
N SER A 176 -36.12 -2.29 -21.57
CA SER A 176 -37.57 -2.54 -21.43
C SER A 176 -38.22 -1.56 -20.45
N ASN A 177 -39.49 -1.36 -20.70
CA ASN A 177 -40.32 -0.19 -20.45
C ASN A 177 -41.33 -0.51 -19.34
N ALA A 178 -41.49 0.37 -18.35
CA ALA A 178 -42.62 0.31 -17.41
C ALA A 178 -42.96 1.69 -16.82
N LYS A 179 -43.68 2.48 -17.64
CA LYS A 179 -44.88 3.30 -17.33
C LYS A 179 -45.11 3.72 -15.85
N PRO A 180 -45.20 5.03 -15.54
CA PRO A 180 -45.77 5.51 -14.28
C PRO A 180 -47.28 5.79 -14.45
N THR A 181 -48.12 5.09 -13.69
CA THR A 181 -49.55 5.42 -13.57
C THR A 181 -49.79 6.22 -12.30
N ALA A 182 -50.33 7.41 -12.50
CA ALA A 182 -50.89 8.30 -11.49
C ALA A 182 -52.10 7.67 -10.76
N GLY A 183 -52.31 8.10 -9.51
CA GLY A 183 -53.56 7.87 -8.77
C GLY A 183 -53.47 8.28 -7.30
N PRO A 184 -54.30 9.23 -6.81
CA PRO A 184 -54.28 9.75 -5.44
C PRO A 184 -55.12 8.90 -4.45
N GLN A 185 -55.06 9.28 -3.16
CA GLN A 185 -55.72 8.68 -1.97
C GLN A 185 -57.19 8.22 -2.15
N PRO A 186 -57.75 7.47 -1.16
CA PRO A 186 -58.48 8.13 -0.06
C PRO A 186 -58.41 7.46 1.34
N GLN A 187 -58.55 8.33 2.35
CA GLN A 187 -59.30 8.23 3.63
C GLN A 187 -59.53 6.85 4.30
N SER A 188 -59.07 6.72 5.55
CA SER A 188 -59.88 6.63 6.79
C SER A 188 -58.97 6.53 8.01
#